data_AF-A0AA36N8X2-F1
#
_entry.id   AF-A0AA36N8X2-F1
#
_cell.length_a   1.000
_cell.length_b   1.000
_cell.length_c   1.000
_cell.angle_alpha   90.00
_cell.angle_beta   90.00
_cell.angle_gamma   90.00
#
_symmetry.space_group_name_H-M   'P 1'
#
loop_
_entity.id
_entity.type
_entity.pdbx_description
1 polymer ?
#
loop_
_entity_poly.entity_id
_entity_poly.type
_entity_poly.pdbx_seq_one_letter_code
_entity_poly.pdbx_strand_id
1 'polypeptide(L)'
;MDEHQLSGEVKIHKARNDFDVDTYAVYWGKSDTAKLESDGKELLLGEVNAAGTDLELRIPANSKIPEGATHLLVFSRNAYGEYSSPGSALLRDAALPKAKPGGLLFEDEDGGKDMVRGRITVLRAADEQKISEYSLHWGKSATRKTAQNSFISDVRKEEGKDVSHWLSSQKPPDGASYVLAFSKNEFGEHPSPVSLQVVDKTKACIRPDEESCPQGVQVSADEDPDPKQVKAKVTITPAKSEEKIDRYRLFWGKQPCGEPSSAKNGHIRDVRKDDTMEVELAADTPVPDGTTHILVFANSPALGESDFCVSAPFQDDQQKSEKEL
;
A
#
# COMPACT_ATOMS: atom_id res chain seq x y z
N MET A 1 -12.14 -21.31 -11.42
CA MET A 1 -12.25 -22.49 -12.30
C MET A 1 -10.86 -23.07 -12.42
N ASP A 2 -10.76 -24.39 -12.49
CA ASP A 2 -9.50 -25.05 -12.76
C ASP A 2 -9.17 -24.95 -14.25
N GLU A 3 -7.88 -25.03 -14.57
CA GLU A 3 -7.40 -24.98 -15.94
C GLU A 3 -7.97 -26.14 -16.77
N HIS A 4 -8.32 -25.87 -18.03
CA HIS A 4 -8.97 -26.80 -18.96
C HIS A 4 -10.37 -27.27 -18.54
N GLN A 5 -11.07 -26.48 -17.72
CA GLN A 5 -12.45 -26.74 -17.34
C GLN A 5 -13.34 -25.53 -17.63
N LEU A 6 -14.53 -25.81 -18.16
CA LEU A 6 -15.53 -24.81 -18.47
C LEU A 6 -16.79 -25.05 -17.63
N SER A 7 -17.47 -23.97 -17.28
CA SER A 7 -18.80 -24.00 -16.68
C SER A 7 -19.53 -22.69 -16.98
N GLY A 8 -20.86 -22.69 -16.93
CA GLY A 8 -21.65 -21.49 -17.17
C GLY A 8 -22.77 -21.73 -18.18
N GLU A 9 -23.21 -20.65 -18.82
CA GLU A 9 -24.34 -20.65 -19.74
C GLU A 9 -23.90 -20.22 -21.13
N VAL A 10 -24.22 -21.03 -22.14
CA VAL A 10 -24.10 -20.66 -23.55
C VAL A 10 -25.43 -20.09 -23.98
N LYS A 11 -25.49 -18.77 -24.16
CA LYS A 11 -26.67 -18.09 -24.69
C LYS A 11 -26.67 -18.19 -26.20
N ILE A 12 -27.73 -18.77 -26.74
CA ILE A 12 -27.89 -19.01 -28.18
C ILE A 12 -28.84 -17.94 -28.71
N HIS A 13 -28.35 -17.10 -29.60
CA HIS A 13 -29.22 -16.21 -30.35
C HIS A 13 -29.91 -16.99 -31.47
N LYS A 14 -31.24 -16.88 -31.54
CA LYS A 14 -32.03 -17.47 -32.61
C LYS A 14 -31.49 -17.06 -33.98
N ALA A 15 -31.58 -17.98 -34.92
CA ALA A 15 -31.31 -17.71 -36.32
C ALA A 15 -32.23 -16.59 -36.80
N ARG A 16 -31.77 -15.77 -37.76
CA ARG A 16 -32.59 -14.68 -38.33
C ARG A 16 -33.92 -15.19 -38.91
N ASN A 17 -33.95 -16.44 -39.35
CA ASN A 17 -35.12 -17.15 -39.78
C ASN A 17 -35.11 -18.52 -39.09
N ASP A 18 -36.02 -18.75 -38.15
CA ASP A 18 -36.07 -19.97 -37.31
C ASP A 18 -37.35 -20.78 -37.51
N PHE A 19 -38.16 -20.46 -38.53
CA PHE A 19 -39.46 -21.11 -38.79
C PHE A 19 -39.38 -22.61 -39.04
N ASP A 20 -38.22 -23.11 -39.47
CA ASP A 20 -37.93 -24.51 -39.80
C ASP A 20 -36.80 -25.09 -38.94
N VAL A 21 -36.47 -24.44 -37.82
CA VAL A 21 -35.46 -24.92 -36.88
C VAL A 21 -36.15 -25.59 -35.71
N ASP A 22 -35.89 -26.88 -35.50
CA ASP A 22 -36.43 -27.64 -34.37
C ASP A 22 -35.52 -27.52 -33.14
N THR A 23 -34.20 -27.58 -33.37
CA THR A 23 -33.18 -27.64 -32.30
C THR A 23 -31.91 -26.89 -32.71
N TYR A 24 -31.16 -26.45 -31.70
CA TYR A 24 -29.78 -25.96 -31.83
C TYR A 24 -28.84 -26.96 -31.19
N ALA A 25 -27.93 -27.53 -31.97
CA ALA A 25 -26.91 -28.45 -31.50
C ALA A 25 -25.59 -27.70 -31.27
N VAL A 26 -25.01 -27.85 -30.09
CA VAL A 26 -23.77 -27.20 -29.67
C VAL A 26 -22.65 -28.21 -29.62
N TYR A 27 -21.55 -27.95 -30.33
CA TYR A 27 -20.38 -28.82 -30.42
C TYR A 27 -19.11 -28.10 -29.97
N TRP A 28 -18.11 -28.88 -29.59
CA TRP A 28 -16.72 -28.39 -29.55
C TRP A 28 -16.20 -28.22 -30.98
N GLY A 29 -15.54 -27.09 -31.25
CA GLY A 29 -14.93 -26.78 -32.54
C GLY A 29 -13.41 -26.73 -32.45
N LYS A 30 -12.73 -27.22 -33.50
CA LYS A 30 -11.27 -27.04 -33.69
C LYS A 30 -10.94 -25.74 -34.44
N SER A 31 -11.93 -25.16 -35.10
CA SER A 31 -11.92 -23.80 -35.67
C SER A 31 -13.32 -23.17 -35.52
N ASP A 32 -13.50 -21.97 -36.05
CA ASP A 32 -14.77 -21.25 -36.11
C ASP A 32 -15.86 -21.90 -36.99
N THR A 33 -15.51 -22.93 -37.75
CA THR A 33 -16.35 -23.57 -38.77
C THR A 33 -16.30 -25.09 -38.72
N ALA A 34 -15.25 -25.68 -38.15
CA ALA A 34 -15.05 -27.13 -38.12
C ALA A 34 -15.24 -27.70 -36.72
N LYS A 35 -16.10 -28.72 -36.62
CA LYS A 35 -16.29 -29.52 -35.40
C LYS A 35 -15.00 -30.23 -35.02
N LEU A 36 -14.81 -30.40 -33.71
CA LEU A 36 -13.79 -31.26 -33.15
C LEU A 36 -14.34 -32.69 -33.09
N GLU A 37 -13.48 -33.64 -33.44
CA GLU A 37 -13.80 -35.07 -33.45
C GLU A 37 -12.85 -35.84 -32.54
N SER A 38 -13.36 -36.91 -31.94
CA SER A 38 -12.57 -37.91 -31.20
C SER A 38 -13.06 -39.30 -31.59
N ASP A 39 -12.14 -40.20 -31.95
CA ASP A 39 -12.45 -41.55 -32.44
C ASP A 39 -13.49 -41.58 -33.58
N GLY A 40 -13.41 -40.60 -34.50
CA GLY A 40 -14.31 -40.46 -35.65
C GLY A 40 -15.72 -40.01 -35.29
N LYS A 41 -15.94 -39.47 -34.08
CA LYS A 41 -17.23 -38.92 -33.64
C LYS A 41 -17.09 -37.44 -33.29
N GLU A 42 -18.04 -36.66 -33.76
CA GLU A 42 -18.17 -35.24 -33.39
C GLU A 42 -18.46 -35.11 -31.89
N LEU A 43 -17.77 -34.18 -31.24
CA LEU A 43 -17.93 -33.96 -29.81
C LEU A 43 -19.09 -32.98 -29.53
N LEU A 44 -20.29 -33.54 -29.43
CA LEU A 44 -21.50 -32.82 -29.04
C LEU A 44 -21.44 -32.44 -27.55
N LEU A 45 -21.65 -31.16 -27.27
CA LEU A 45 -21.76 -30.61 -25.92
C LEU A 45 -23.20 -30.67 -25.39
N GLY A 46 -24.18 -30.43 -26.26
CA GLY A 46 -25.60 -30.53 -25.93
C GLY A 46 -26.52 -29.95 -26.99
N GLU A 47 -27.82 -30.08 -26.79
CA GLU A 47 -28.85 -29.56 -27.71
C GLU A 47 -29.88 -28.73 -26.93
N VAL A 48 -30.43 -27.70 -27.58
CA VAL A 48 -31.48 -26.83 -27.04
C VAL A 48 -32.64 -26.78 -28.03
N ASN A 49 -33.87 -27.03 -27.57
CA ASN A 49 -35.06 -26.89 -28.42
C ASN A 49 -35.25 -25.43 -28.84
N ALA A 50 -35.58 -25.19 -30.11
CA ALA A 50 -35.78 -23.83 -30.63
C ALA A 50 -37.09 -23.15 -30.15
N ALA A 51 -37.90 -23.87 -29.34
CA ALA A 51 -39.14 -23.38 -28.76
C ALA A 51 -38.91 -22.45 -27.55
N GLY A 52 -39.65 -21.35 -27.48
CA GLY A 52 -39.52 -20.34 -26.41
C GLY A 52 -38.70 -19.11 -26.82
N THR A 53 -38.47 -18.20 -25.88
CA THR A 53 -37.73 -16.95 -26.09
C THR A 53 -36.28 -17.01 -25.62
N ASP A 54 -35.99 -17.84 -24.60
CA ASP A 54 -34.66 -17.96 -24.01
C ASP A 54 -34.05 -19.32 -24.40
N LEU A 55 -32.98 -19.28 -25.20
CA LEU A 55 -32.22 -20.46 -25.60
C LEU A 55 -30.89 -20.47 -24.88
N GLU A 56 -30.77 -21.33 -23.88
CA GLU A 56 -29.57 -21.42 -23.06
C GLU A 56 -29.16 -22.89 -22.89
N LEU A 57 -27.88 -23.19 -23.15
CA LEU A 57 -27.27 -24.46 -22.81
C LEU A 57 -26.41 -24.27 -21.56
N ARG A 58 -26.78 -24.93 -20.47
CA ARG A 58 -25.99 -24.92 -19.23
C ARG A 58 -24.86 -25.94 -19.30
N ILE A 59 -23.62 -25.47 -19.20
CA ILE A 59 -22.43 -26.28 -19.07
C ILE A 59 -22.21 -26.60 -17.58
N PRO A 60 -22.24 -27.89 -17.18
CA PRO A 60 -22.01 -28.28 -15.81
C PRO A 60 -20.67 -27.77 -15.27
N ALA A 61 -20.59 -27.59 -13.95
CA ALA A 61 -19.33 -27.29 -13.28
C ALA A 61 -18.27 -28.36 -13.61
N ASN A 62 -17.03 -27.92 -13.82
CA ASN A 62 -15.87 -28.79 -14.07
C ASN A 62 -15.94 -29.61 -15.37
N SER A 63 -16.70 -29.14 -16.37
CA SER A 63 -16.73 -29.81 -17.68
C SER A 63 -15.37 -29.67 -18.37
N LYS A 64 -14.71 -30.78 -18.65
CA LYS A 64 -13.38 -30.77 -19.28
C LYS A 64 -13.48 -30.24 -20.71
N ILE A 65 -12.61 -29.28 -21.03
CA ILE A 65 -12.43 -28.82 -22.40
C ILE A 65 -11.65 -29.93 -23.14
N PRO A 66 -12.18 -30.50 -24.23
CA PRO A 66 -11.46 -31.50 -25.01
C PRO A 66 -10.17 -30.94 -25.61
N GLU A 67 -9.14 -31.77 -25.73
CA GLU A 67 -7.88 -31.37 -26.35
C GLU A 67 -8.10 -30.93 -27.81
N GLY A 68 -7.54 -29.77 -28.18
CA GLY A 68 -7.73 -29.17 -29.52
C GLY A 68 -9.02 -28.37 -29.70
N ALA A 69 -9.89 -28.28 -28.69
CA ALA A 69 -11.06 -27.41 -28.75
C ALA A 69 -10.64 -25.94 -28.64
N THR A 70 -11.00 -25.14 -29.65
CA THR A 70 -10.73 -23.69 -29.71
C THR A 70 -12.00 -22.86 -29.77
N HIS A 71 -13.14 -23.48 -30.13
CA HIS A 71 -14.42 -22.79 -30.28
C HIS A 71 -15.58 -23.61 -29.71
N LEU A 72 -16.69 -22.94 -29.40
CA LEU A 72 -18.02 -23.55 -29.33
C LEU A 72 -18.74 -23.25 -30.63
N LEU A 73 -19.34 -24.27 -31.24
CA LEU A 73 -20.08 -24.16 -32.50
C LEU A 73 -21.54 -24.49 -32.25
N VAL A 74 -22.44 -23.67 -32.78
CA VAL A 74 -23.88 -23.86 -32.69
C VAL A 74 -24.44 -24.02 -34.10
N PHE A 75 -25.12 -25.13 -34.34
CA PHE A 75 -25.76 -25.42 -35.61
C PHE A 75 -27.28 -25.51 -35.44
N SER A 76 -28.03 -24.91 -36.34
CA SER A 76 -29.48 -25.10 -36.43
C SER A 76 -29.79 -26.45 -37.10
N ARG A 77 -30.74 -27.17 -36.55
CA ARG A 77 -31.10 -28.53 -36.97
C ARG A 77 -32.61 -28.72 -37.01
N ASN A 78 -33.06 -29.53 -37.96
CA ASN A 78 -34.43 -30.02 -38.04
C ASN A 78 -34.46 -31.51 -38.41
N ALA A 79 -35.66 -32.05 -38.62
CA ALA A 79 -35.86 -33.46 -39.01
C ALA A 79 -35.08 -33.90 -40.28
N TYR A 80 -34.69 -32.96 -41.15
CA TYR A 80 -33.99 -33.25 -42.41
C TYR A 80 -32.47 -33.12 -42.31
N GLY A 81 -31.95 -32.55 -41.23
CA GLY A 81 -30.51 -32.46 -41.01
C GLY A 81 -30.08 -31.18 -40.31
N GLU A 82 -28.77 -31.00 -40.28
CA GLU A 82 -28.09 -29.85 -39.69
C GLU A 82 -27.70 -28.86 -40.80
N TYR A 83 -27.89 -27.57 -40.55
CA TYR A 83 -27.44 -26.53 -41.46
C TYR A 83 -25.91 -26.49 -41.50
N SER A 84 -25.30 -26.30 -42.66
CA SER A 84 -23.84 -26.48 -42.83
C SER A 84 -22.98 -25.37 -42.23
N SER A 85 -23.55 -24.20 -41.93
CA SER A 85 -22.81 -23.05 -41.39
C SER A 85 -23.15 -22.81 -39.92
N PRO A 86 -22.20 -22.92 -38.98
CA PRO A 86 -22.45 -22.66 -37.57
C PRO A 86 -22.44 -21.17 -37.22
N GLY A 87 -23.07 -20.83 -36.10
CA GLY A 87 -22.61 -19.72 -35.28
C GLY A 87 -21.44 -20.18 -34.41
N SER A 88 -20.43 -19.33 -34.20
CA SER A 88 -19.23 -19.71 -33.45
C SER A 88 -18.86 -18.70 -32.38
N ALA A 89 -18.29 -19.21 -31.28
CA ALA A 89 -17.72 -18.43 -30.19
C ALA A 89 -16.32 -18.95 -29.88
N LEU A 90 -15.33 -18.06 -29.84
CA LEU A 90 -13.96 -18.40 -29.45
C LEU A 90 -13.93 -18.81 -27.97
N LEU A 91 -13.37 -19.97 -27.69
CA LEU A 91 -13.17 -20.45 -26.32
C LEU A 91 -11.91 -19.81 -25.74
N ARG A 92 -12.04 -19.11 -24.62
CA ARG A 92 -10.91 -18.63 -23.81
C ARG A 92 -11.05 -19.20 -22.41
N ASP A 93 -10.09 -20.01 -21.98
CA ASP A 93 -10.03 -20.52 -20.61
C ASP A 93 -9.61 -19.38 -19.67
N ALA A 94 -10.61 -18.82 -18.97
CA ALA A 94 -10.41 -17.78 -17.98
C ALA A 94 -9.85 -18.38 -16.68
N ALA A 95 -8.55 -18.69 -16.69
CA ALA A 95 -7.85 -19.21 -15.53
C ALA A 95 -7.16 -18.07 -14.75
N LEU A 96 -7.46 -17.99 -13.46
CA LEU A 96 -6.74 -17.11 -12.54
C LEU A 96 -5.28 -17.56 -12.40
N PRO A 97 -4.36 -16.68 -11.99
CA PRO A 97 -3.01 -17.10 -11.64
C PRO A 97 -3.05 -18.21 -10.57
N LYS A 98 -2.13 -19.19 -10.66
CA LYS A 98 -2.00 -20.28 -9.68
C LYS A 98 -0.98 -20.00 -8.58
N ALA A 99 0.07 -19.23 -8.90
CA ALA A 99 1.09 -18.85 -7.94
C ALA A 99 0.70 -17.57 -7.20
N LYS A 100 0.98 -17.52 -5.90
CA LYS A 100 0.92 -16.29 -5.09
C LYS A 100 2.20 -15.48 -5.28
N PRO A 101 2.20 -14.19 -4.91
CA PRO A 101 3.46 -13.44 -4.81
C PRO A 101 4.39 -14.13 -3.80
N GLY A 102 5.70 -13.93 -3.92
CA GLY A 102 6.68 -14.52 -3.01
C GLY A 102 6.63 -13.94 -1.59
N GLY A 103 6.12 -12.72 -1.44
CA GLY A 103 6.05 -12.00 -0.18
C GLY A 103 5.87 -10.49 -0.39
N LEU A 104 5.89 -9.76 0.73
CA LEU A 104 5.78 -8.31 0.79
C LEU A 104 6.84 -7.74 1.74
N LEU A 105 7.43 -6.60 1.37
CA LEU A 105 8.29 -5.78 2.22
C LEU A 105 7.76 -4.35 2.22
N PHE A 106 7.68 -3.74 3.39
CA PHE A 106 7.29 -2.35 3.59
C PHE A 106 7.82 -1.89 4.94
N GLU A 107 8.33 -0.67 4.98
CA GLU A 107 8.69 0.03 6.19
C GLU A 107 8.08 1.43 6.11
N ASP A 108 7.45 1.86 7.19
CA ASP A 108 6.86 3.18 7.27
C ASP A 108 7.95 4.24 7.45
N GLU A 109 7.93 5.21 6.54
CA GLU A 109 8.83 6.36 6.46
C GLU A 109 8.09 7.67 6.77
N ASP A 110 6.81 7.61 7.17
CA ASP A 110 6.08 8.73 7.73
C ASP A 110 6.21 8.73 9.25
N GLY A 111 6.41 9.90 9.84
CA GLY A 111 6.52 10.06 11.28
C GLY A 111 5.24 10.58 11.94
N GLY A 112 4.25 10.95 11.13
CA GLY A 112 2.97 11.48 11.55
C GLY A 112 2.05 10.38 12.07
N LYS A 113 1.30 10.70 13.13
CA LYS A 113 0.34 9.75 13.70
C LYS A 113 -0.76 9.38 12.71
N ASP A 114 -1.09 8.09 12.67
CA ASP A 114 -2.10 7.47 11.82
C ASP A 114 -1.82 7.63 10.31
N MET A 115 -0.59 7.98 9.95
CA MET A 115 -0.16 8.21 8.56
C MET A 115 0.91 7.20 8.20
N VAL A 116 0.89 6.71 6.97
CA VAL A 116 1.94 5.82 6.48
C VAL A 116 2.44 6.28 5.12
N ARG A 117 3.73 6.10 4.88
CA ARG A 117 4.40 6.39 3.60
C ARG A 117 5.54 5.40 3.41
N GLY A 118 5.88 5.10 2.16
CA GLY A 118 7.12 4.39 1.87
C GLY A 118 6.99 3.49 0.66
N ARG A 119 8.03 2.67 0.45
CA ARG A 119 8.09 1.74 -0.67
C ARG A 119 7.55 0.37 -0.30
N ILE A 120 6.47 -0.03 -0.95
CA ILE A 120 5.96 -1.41 -0.90
C ILE A 120 6.68 -2.21 -1.98
N THR A 121 7.41 -3.26 -1.60
CA THR A 121 8.06 -4.19 -2.52
C THR A 121 7.34 -5.52 -2.50
N VAL A 122 6.91 -5.99 -3.68
CA VAL A 122 6.31 -7.30 -3.89
C VAL A 122 7.40 -8.24 -4.38
N LEU A 123 7.66 -9.30 -3.61
CA LEU A 123 8.59 -10.33 -4.04
C LEU A 123 7.95 -11.17 -5.15
N ARG A 124 8.69 -11.43 -6.22
CA ARG A 124 8.16 -12.17 -7.38
C ARG A 124 7.65 -13.55 -6.98
N ALA A 125 6.62 -14.01 -7.67
CA ALA A 125 6.15 -15.39 -7.55
C ALA A 125 7.20 -16.38 -8.06
N ALA A 126 7.14 -17.62 -7.57
CA ALA A 126 8.00 -18.70 -8.07
C ALA A 126 7.72 -19.04 -9.55
N ASP A 127 6.45 -18.87 -9.99
CA ASP A 127 6.01 -19.03 -11.36
C ASP A 127 5.11 -17.84 -11.77
N GLU A 128 5.53 -17.10 -12.79
CA GLU A 128 4.84 -15.90 -13.28
C GLU A 128 4.22 -16.08 -14.67
N GLN A 129 4.16 -17.31 -15.21
CA GLN A 129 3.68 -17.56 -16.58
C GLN A 129 2.29 -16.99 -16.84
N LYS A 130 1.41 -17.07 -15.83
CA LYS A 130 0.02 -16.56 -15.90
C LYS A 130 -0.23 -15.31 -15.07
N ILE A 131 0.83 -14.61 -14.67
CA ILE A 131 0.75 -13.34 -13.92
C ILE A 131 1.07 -12.21 -14.89
N SER A 132 0.25 -11.16 -14.94
CA SER A 132 0.57 -9.91 -15.64
C SER A 132 0.90 -8.78 -14.67
N GLU A 133 0.32 -8.80 -13.47
CA GLU A 133 0.50 -7.76 -12.46
C GLU A 133 0.26 -8.31 -11.05
N TYR A 134 0.64 -7.52 -10.06
CA TYR A 134 0.35 -7.73 -8.65
C TYR A 134 -0.60 -6.64 -8.17
N SER A 135 -1.73 -7.04 -7.60
CA SER A 135 -2.74 -6.11 -7.07
C SER A 135 -2.55 -5.92 -5.57
N LEU A 136 -2.38 -4.66 -5.16
CA LEU A 136 -2.15 -4.25 -3.78
C LEU A 136 -3.44 -3.73 -3.15
N HIS A 137 -3.72 -4.19 -1.93
CA HIS A 137 -4.90 -3.78 -1.17
C HIS A 137 -4.63 -3.57 0.31
N TRP A 138 -5.38 -2.66 0.93
CA TRP A 138 -5.57 -2.60 2.36
C TRP A 138 -6.38 -3.80 2.86
N GLY A 139 -5.88 -4.45 3.90
CA GLY A 139 -6.48 -5.58 4.58
C GLY A 139 -6.85 -5.25 6.01
N LYS A 140 -8.03 -5.71 6.45
CA LYS A 140 -8.42 -5.70 7.87
C LYS A 140 -7.86 -6.89 8.66
N SER A 141 -7.33 -7.87 7.95
CA SER A 141 -6.64 -9.06 8.45
C SER A 141 -5.73 -9.61 7.34
N ALA A 142 -4.85 -10.55 7.67
CA ALA A 142 -3.91 -11.17 6.73
C ALA A 142 -4.54 -11.76 5.45
N THR A 143 -5.85 -12.05 5.42
CA THR A 143 -6.51 -12.67 4.25
C THR A 143 -7.71 -11.90 3.74
N ARG A 144 -8.06 -10.76 4.35
CA ARG A 144 -9.33 -10.08 4.08
C ARG A 144 -9.14 -8.60 3.82
N LYS A 145 -9.52 -8.15 2.61
CA LYS A 145 -9.58 -6.75 2.21
C LYS A 145 -10.49 -5.94 3.14
N THR A 146 -10.25 -4.64 3.27
CA THR A 146 -11.22 -3.71 3.85
C THR A 146 -12.48 -3.63 2.96
N ALA A 147 -13.63 -3.28 3.55
CA ALA A 147 -14.90 -3.25 2.82
C ALA A 147 -15.00 -2.07 1.84
N GLN A 148 -14.35 -0.95 2.16
CA GLN A 148 -14.32 0.27 1.37
C GLN A 148 -12.88 0.70 1.16
N ASN A 149 -12.59 1.29 -0.01
CA ASN A 149 -11.30 1.85 -0.37
C ASN A 149 -10.11 0.89 -0.13
N SER A 150 -10.31 -0.40 -0.43
CA SER A 150 -9.25 -1.39 -0.22
C SER A 150 -8.16 -1.30 -1.27
N PHE A 151 -8.45 -0.87 -2.49
CA PHE A 151 -7.47 -0.84 -3.56
C PHE A 151 -6.38 0.21 -3.31
N ILE A 152 -5.12 -0.18 -3.45
CA ILE A 152 -3.95 0.70 -3.41
C ILE A 152 -3.45 0.93 -4.83
N SER A 153 -3.04 -0.15 -5.52
CA SER A 153 -2.44 -0.06 -6.86
C SER A 153 -2.34 -1.43 -7.53
N ASP A 154 -2.26 -1.44 -8.86
CA ASP A 154 -1.80 -2.58 -9.64
C ASP A 154 -0.37 -2.32 -10.11
N VAL A 155 0.54 -3.25 -9.84
CA VAL A 155 1.96 -3.16 -10.19
C VAL A 155 2.27 -4.22 -11.25
N ARG A 156 2.57 -3.79 -12.48
CA ARG A 156 2.96 -4.71 -13.55
C ARG A 156 4.20 -5.51 -13.14
N LYS A 157 4.21 -6.81 -13.47
CA LYS A 157 5.40 -7.63 -13.22
C LYS A 157 6.57 -7.17 -14.09
N GLU A 158 7.78 -7.42 -13.60
CA GLU A 158 9.01 -7.35 -14.38
C GLU A 158 9.66 -8.73 -14.39
N GLU A 159 10.02 -9.23 -15.58
CA GLU A 159 10.52 -10.60 -15.72
C GLU A 159 11.78 -10.85 -14.87
N GLY A 160 11.67 -11.81 -13.95
CA GLY A 160 12.76 -12.22 -13.08
C GLY A 160 13.11 -11.24 -11.95
N LYS A 161 12.28 -10.23 -11.69
CA LYS A 161 12.55 -9.20 -10.68
C LYS A 161 11.39 -9.00 -9.71
N ASP A 162 11.72 -8.56 -8.51
CA ASP A 162 10.76 -7.98 -7.58
C ASP A 162 10.30 -6.61 -8.10
N VAL A 163 9.07 -6.25 -7.79
CA VAL A 163 8.48 -4.97 -8.23
C VAL A 163 8.08 -4.13 -7.03
N SER A 164 7.94 -2.82 -7.24
CA SER A 164 7.67 -1.91 -6.13
C SER A 164 6.64 -0.84 -6.48
N HIS A 165 5.89 -0.41 -5.47
CA HIS A 165 4.97 0.71 -5.51
C HIS A 165 5.36 1.74 -4.44
N TRP A 166 5.35 3.02 -4.80
CA TRP A 166 5.55 4.11 -3.84
C TRP A 166 4.21 4.54 -3.25
N LEU A 167 4.04 4.33 -1.95
CA LEU A 167 2.87 4.78 -1.21
C LEU A 167 3.11 6.20 -0.72
N SER A 168 2.36 7.17 -1.25
CA SER A 168 2.36 8.55 -0.74
C SER A 168 1.78 8.60 0.68
N SER A 169 2.24 9.59 1.46
CA SER A 169 1.74 9.86 2.83
C SER A 169 0.22 9.92 2.84
N GLN A 170 -0.40 8.99 3.56
CA GLN A 170 -1.85 8.91 3.69
C GLN A 170 -2.24 8.15 4.95
N LYS A 171 -3.47 8.40 5.41
CA LYS A 171 -4.10 7.61 6.46
C LYS A 171 -4.66 6.31 5.87
N PRO A 172 -4.29 5.12 6.39
CA PRO A 172 -4.94 3.87 5.99
C PRO A 172 -6.46 3.91 6.24
N PRO A 173 -7.28 3.20 5.43
CA PRO A 173 -8.72 3.12 5.67
C PRO A 173 -9.03 2.57 7.08
N ASP A 174 -10.18 2.96 7.64
CA ASP A 174 -10.58 2.52 8.97
C ASP A 174 -10.60 0.98 9.09
N GLY A 175 -9.90 0.48 10.11
CA GLY A 175 -9.72 -0.95 10.37
C GLY A 175 -8.69 -1.65 9.49
N ALA A 176 -7.98 -0.93 8.60
CA ALA A 176 -6.83 -1.48 7.89
C ALA A 176 -5.67 -1.72 8.86
N SER A 177 -5.10 -2.92 8.82
CA SER A 177 -3.94 -3.34 9.62
C SER A 177 -2.92 -4.12 8.80
N TYR A 178 -3.21 -4.38 7.51
CA TYR A 178 -2.35 -5.14 6.61
C TYR A 178 -2.30 -4.49 5.22
N VAL A 179 -1.19 -4.67 4.52
CA VAL A 179 -1.12 -4.63 3.05
C VAL A 179 -1.23 -6.06 2.55
N LEU A 180 -2.05 -6.28 1.53
CA LEU A 180 -2.28 -7.54 0.86
C LEU A 180 -1.80 -7.42 -0.59
N ALA A 181 -1.09 -8.43 -1.09
CA ALA A 181 -0.73 -8.55 -2.50
C ALA A 181 -1.30 -9.83 -3.09
N PHE A 182 -1.93 -9.68 -4.25
CA PHE A 182 -2.51 -10.77 -5.03
C PHE A 182 -1.84 -10.84 -6.39
N SER A 183 -1.46 -12.03 -6.84
CA SER A 183 -1.12 -12.24 -8.25
C SER A 183 -2.35 -12.01 -9.10
N LYS A 184 -2.25 -11.28 -10.22
CA LYS A 184 -3.37 -10.91 -11.06
C LYS A 184 -3.07 -11.08 -12.55
N ASN A 185 -4.10 -11.44 -13.31
CA ASN A 185 -4.11 -11.42 -14.77
C ASN A 185 -5.39 -10.78 -15.32
N GLU A 186 -5.60 -10.84 -16.64
CA GLU A 186 -6.78 -10.27 -17.30
C GLU A 186 -8.12 -10.88 -16.81
N PHE A 187 -8.08 -12.08 -16.24
CA PHE A 187 -9.27 -12.79 -15.73
C PHE A 187 -9.52 -12.54 -14.24
N GLY A 188 -8.54 -11.98 -13.51
CA GLY A 188 -8.69 -11.57 -12.13
C GLY A 188 -7.52 -11.92 -11.22
N GLU A 189 -7.77 -11.82 -9.92
CA GLU A 189 -6.78 -12.04 -8.87
C GLU A 189 -6.79 -13.49 -8.38
N HIS A 190 -5.62 -14.01 -8.02
CA HIS A 190 -5.48 -15.22 -7.23
C HIS A 190 -6.31 -15.09 -5.93
N PRO A 191 -7.07 -16.10 -5.49
CA PRO A 191 -8.02 -15.94 -4.37
C PRO A 191 -7.37 -15.76 -2.99
N SER A 192 -6.09 -16.08 -2.85
CA SER A 192 -5.32 -15.91 -1.61
C SER A 192 -4.20 -14.89 -1.77
N PRO A 193 -4.04 -13.94 -0.84
CA PRO A 193 -2.94 -13.00 -0.87
C PRO A 193 -1.67 -13.55 -0.21
N VAL A 194 -0.58 -12.80 -0.34
CA VAL A 194 0.42 -12.64 0.73
C VAL A 194 0.15 -11.34 1.47
N SER A 195 0.51 -11.29 2.75
CA SER A 195 0.17 -10.15 3.60
C SER A 195 1.36 -9.68 4.42
N LEU A 196 1.40 -8.38 4.69
CA LEU A 196 2.33 -7.75 5.62
C LEU A 196 1.54 -6.86 6.58
N GLN A 197 1.81 -6.98 7.88
CA GLN A 197 1.18 -6.13 8.88
C GLN A 197 1.74 -4.71 8.76
N VAL A 198 0.85 -3.73 8.77
CA VAL A 198 1.21 -2.31 8.75
C VAL A 198 1.45 -1.86 10.19
N VAL A 199 2.61 -1.29 10.44
CA VAL A 199 2.97 -0.69 11.72
C VAL A 199 3.24 0.78 11.45
N ASP A 200 2.36 1.63 11.97
CA ASP A 200 2.54 3.09 11.96
C ASP A 200 3.73 3.44 12.87
N LYS A 201 4.80 3.93 12.24
CA LYS A 201 6.03 4.32 12.93
C LYS A 201 5.95 5.80 13.22
N THR A 202 5.50 6.12 14.42
CA THR A 202 5.35 7.52 14.82
C THR A 202 6.66 8.11 15.36
N LYS A 203 6.94 9.40 15.09
CA LYS A 203 7.96 10.20 15.80
C LYS A 203 7.82 10.10 17.32
N ALA A 204 8.90 10.45 18.02
CA ALA A 204 8.83 10.76 19.44
C ALA A 204 8.09 12.09 19.68
N CYS A 205 7.41 12.20 20.82
CA CYS A 205 6.75 13.40 21.29
C CYS A 205 5.81 14.04 20.26
N ILE A 206 4.75 13.31 19.89
CA ILE A 206 3.74 13.77 18.93
C ILE A 206 2.59 14.50 19.61
N ARG A 207 2.46 14.37 20.93
CA ARG A 207 1.54 15.17 21.73
C ARG A 207 2.24 15.67 22.98
N PRO A 208 1.90 16.87 23.51
CA PRO A 208 2.59 17.46 24.66
C PRO A 208 2.63 16.58 25.91
N ASP A 209 1.66 15.68 26.07
CA ASP A 209 1.47 14.82 27.24
C ASP A 209 2.10 13.42 27.10
N GLU A 210 2.77 13.13 25.98
CA GLU A 210 3.37 11.82 25.75
C GLU A 210 4.64 11.58 26.58
N GLU A 211 4.84 10.33 27.00
CA GLU A 211 6.02 9.93 27.78
C GLU A 211 7.33 10.09 27.01
N SER A 212 7.26 10.14 25.68
CA SER A 212 8.41 10.39 24.80
C SER A 212 8.75 11.87 24.63
N CYS A 213 8.03 12.77 25.31
CA CYS A 213 8.40 14.18 25.37
C CYS A 213 9.50 14.43 26.40
N PRO A 214 10.53 15.23 26.07
CA PRO A 214 11.48 15.72 27.07
C PRO A 214 10.69 16.37 28.21
N GLN A 215 11.11 16.14 29.46
CA GLN A 215 10.36 16.60 30.62
C GLN A 215 10.67 18.05 31.00
N GLY A 216 11.79 18.58 30.52
CA GLY A 216 12.17 19.96 30.79
C GLY A 216 13.56 20.30 30.26
N VAL A 217 13.86 21.60 30.30
CA VAL A 217 15.19 22.14 30.06
C VAL A 217 15.41 23.28 31.07
N GLN A 218 16.64 23.43 31.53
CA GLN A 218 17.08 24.50 32.42
C GLN A 218 18.36 25.11 31.86
N VAL A 219 18.53 26.42 32.04
CA VAL A 219 19.71 27.16 31.59
C VAL A 219 20.23 27.95 32.78
N SER A 220 21.54 27.91 33.03
CA SER A 220 22.17 28.76 34.04
C SER A 220 22.11 30.24 33.63
N ALA A 221 22.48 31.13 34.56
CA ALA A 221 22.79 32.51 34.19
C ALA A 221 23.93 32.54 33.16
N ASP A 222 23.95 33.58 32.35
CA ASP A 222 25.06 33.89 31.47
C ASP A 222 26.26 34.37 32.30
N GLU A 223 27.43 33.77 32.06
CA GLU A 223 28.69 34.16 32.69
C GLU A 223 29.61 34.93 31.73
N ASP A 224 29.17 35.14 30.49
CA ASP A 224 29.92 35.90 29.49
C ASP A 224 29.65 37.40 29.64
N PRO A 225 30.67 38.25 29.78
CA PRO A 225 30.47 39.68 29.89
C PRO A 225 30.10 40.37 28.57
N ASP A 226 30.33 39.73 27.41
CA ASP A 226 30.20 40.36 26.10
C ASP A 226 28.78 40.23 25.52
N PRO A 227 28.17 41.33 25.02
CA PRO A 227 26.82 41.29 24.48
C PRO A 227 26.74 40.40 23.23
N LYS A 228 25.64 39.66 23.12
CA LYS A 228 25.37 38.65 22.06
C LYS A 228 26.33 37.47 22.08
N GLN A 229 27.03 37.26 23.19
CA GLN A 229 27.80 36.06 23.47
C GLN A 229 27.20 35.40 24.71
N VAL A 230 27.55 34.14 24.96
CA VAL A 230 27.03 33.42 26.12
C VAL A 230 28.03 32.40 26.62
N LYS A 231 28.09 32.28 27.94
CA LYS A 231 28.74 31.19 28.65
C LYS A 231 27.75 30.67 29.69
N ALA A 232 27.09 29.57 29.37
CA ALA A 232 26.04 29.01 30.21
C ALA A 232 26.01 27.49 30.16
N LYS A 233 25.44 26.87 31.19
CA LYS A 233 25.16 25.44 31.28
C LYS A 233 23.69 25.18 30.98
N VAL A 234 23.42 24.26 30.06
CA VAL A 234 22.08 23.80 29.71
C VAL A 234 21.89 22.38 30.21
N THR A 235 20.89 22.15 31.05
CA THR A 235 20.53 20.82 31.57
C THR A 235 19.19 20.37 31.00
N ILE A 236 19.17 19.19 30.41
CA ILE A 236 17.98 18.56 29.84
C ILE A 236 17.42 17.58 30.88
N THR A 237 16.11 17.62 31.10
CA THR A 237 15.41 16.53 31.81
C THR A 237 14.87 15.57 30.75
N PRO A 238 15.40 14.35 30.63
CA PRO A 238 15.02 13.38 29.60
C PRO A 238 13.54 13.04 29.63
N ALA A 239 13.05 12.47 28.53
CA ALA A 239 11.72 11.91 28.43
C ALA A 239 11.53 10.73 29.40
N LYS A 240 10.27 10.46 29.78
CA LYS A 240 9.94 9.29 30.62
C LYS A 240 10.19 7.96 29.88
N SER A 241 10.01 7.97 28.56
CA SER A 241 10.30 6.84 27.67
C SER A 241 11.14 7.29 26.47
N GLU A 242 12.31 6.67 26.31
CA GLU A 242 13.27 6.99 25.25
C GLU A 242 13.40 5.87 24.21
N GLU A 243 12.40 4.98 24.11
CA GLU A 243 12.41 3.87 23.15
C GLU A 243 12.52 4.35 21.69
N LYS A 244 11.90 5.50 21.39
CA LYS A 244 11.88 6.11 20.05
C LYS A 244 12.92 7.23 19.87
N ILE A 245 13.73 7.49 20.89
CA ILE A 245 14.68 8.61 20.94
C ILE A 245 16.10 8.07 20.84
N ASP A 246 16.93 8.67 20.00
CA ASP A 246 18.39 8.45 20.01
C ASP A 246 19.15 9.68 20.52
N ARG A 247 18.59 10.88 20.33
CA ARG A 247 19.18 12.14 20.77
C ARG A 247 18.14 13.21 21.06
N TYR A 248 18.56 14.21 21.82
CA TYR A 248 17.88 15.49 21.98
C TYR A 248 18.59 16.56 21.12
N ARG A 249 17.82 17.44 20.50
CA ARG A 249 18.35 18.53 19.68
C ARG A 249 18.05 19.87 20.32
N LEU A 250 19.09 20.65 20.55
CA LEU A 250 19.04 21.95 21.20
C LEU A 250 19.09 23.06 20.15
N PHE A 251 18.21 24.04 20.29
CA PHE A 251 18.12 25.20 19.40
C PHE A 251 17.98 26.48 20.20
N TRP A 252 18.49 27.57 19.63
CA TRP A 252 18.11 28.93 19.99
C TRP A 252 16.66 29.18 19.56
N GLY A 253 15.90 29.84 20.43
CA GLY A 253 14.48 30.14 20.24
C GLY A 253 14.15 31.62 20.43
N LYS A 254 13.33 32.18 19.54
CA LYS A 254 12.77 33.54 19.65
C LYS A 254 11.54 33.64 20.57
N GLN A 255 10.95 32.50 20.90
CA GLN A 255 9.74 32.36 21.71
C GLN A 255 9.73 30.97 22.38
N PRO A 256 8.94 30.75 23.44
CA PRO A 256 8.84 29.44 24.07
C PRO A 256 8.23 28.39 23.12
N CYS A 257 8.29 27.12 23.51
CA CYS A 257 7.65 26.03 22.79
C CYS A 257 6.14 26.28 22.64
N GLY A 258 5.65 26.16 21.40
CA GLY A 258 4.29 26.49 20.96
C GLY A 258 4.04 25.97 19.53
N GLU A 259 3.23 26.66 18.73
CA GLU A 259 2.91 26.26 17.35
C GLU A 259 4.14 26.00 16.46
N PRO A 260 4.04 25.11 15.44
CA PRO A 260 5.21 24.40 14.94
C PRO A 260 6.19 25.29 14.17
N SER A 261 7.47 25.13 14.51
CA SER A 261 8.69 25.40 13.71
C SER A 261 9.19 26.84 13.52
N SER A 262 8.40 27.90 13.78
CA SER A 262 8.87 29.29 13.56
C SER A 262 9.72 29.88 14.70
N ALA A 263 9.79 29.19 15.85
CA ALA A 263 10.51 29.67 17.02
C ALA A 263 12.04 29.57 16.88
N LYS A 264 12.56 28.68 16.04
CA LYS A 264 14.01 28.41 15.96
C LYS A 264 14.74 29.51 15.20
N ASN A 265 15.87 29.96 15.73
CA ASN A 265 16.77 30.90 15.04
C ASN A 265 18.24 30.47 15.04
N GLY A 266 18.56 29.27 15.50
CA GLY A 266 19.89 28.67 15.36
C GLY A 266 19.97 27.29 16.01
N HIS A 267 20.79 26.40 15.47
CA HIS A 267 21.11 25.10 16.10
C HIS A 267 22.25 25.28 17.08
N ILE A 268 22.16 24.64 18.24
CA ILE A 268 23.18 24.68 19.29
C ILE A 268 23.98 23.37 19.24
N ARG A 269 23.32 22.25 19.54
CA ARG A 269 23.98 20.95 19.70
C ARG A 269 22.96 19.82 19.65
N ASP A 270 23.42 18.63 19.29
CA ASP A 270 22.70 17.37 19.49
C ASP A 270 23.35 16.60 20.65
N VAL A 271 22.53 16.05 21.56
CA VAL A 271 22.95 15.29 22.75
C VAL A 271 22.39 13.89 22.66
N ARG A 272 23.22 12.83 22.63
CA ARG A 272 22.70 11.46 22.59
C ARG A 272 22.05 11.10 23.90
N LYS A 273 21.02 10.24 23.88
CA LYS A 273 20.33 9.81 25.11
C LYS A 273 21.25 9.14 26.15
N ASP A 274 22.34 8.52 25.69
CA ASP A 274 23.31 7.83 26.54
C ASP A 274 24.46 8.75 27.02
N ASP A 275 24.49 10.01 26.56
CA ASP A 275 25.48 11.01 26.99
C ASP A 275 25.02 11.72 28.28
N THR A 276 25.89 12.57 28.83
CA THR A 276 25.46 13.51 29.87
C THR A 276 24.42 14.47 29.32
N MET A 277 23.34 14.67 30.07
CA MET A 277 22.23 15.58 29.75
C MET A 277 22.55 17.03 30.08
N GLU A 278 23.83 17.36 30.12
CA GLU A 278 24.37 18.67 30.43
C GLU A 278 25.25 19.14 29.28
N VAL A 279 24.93 20.31 28.74
CA VAL A 279 25.68 20.96 27.65
C VAL A 279 26.28 22.24 28.18
N GLU A 280 27.60 22.34 28.12
CA GLU A 280 28.32 23.58 28.37
C GLU A 280 28.43 24.37 27.06
N LEU A 281 27.94 25.61 27.09
CA LEU A 281 28.21 26.62 26.07
C LEU A 281 29.50 27.32 26.48
N ALA A 282 30.51 27.23 25.63
CA ALA A 282 31.81 27.85 25.89
C ALA A 282 31.68 29.38 25.83
N ALA A 283 32.63 30.08 26.46
CA ALA A 283 32.77 31.53 26.28
C ALA A 283 32.79 31.90 24.78
N ASP A 284 32.33 33.11 24.48
CA ASP A 284 32.22 33.65 23.12
C ASP A 284 31.23 32.90 22.21
N THR A 285 30.33 32.05 22.75
CA THR A 285 29.32 31.36 21.92
C THR A 285 28.34 32.40 21.37
N PRO A 286 28.20 32.55 20.03
CA PRO A 286 27.36 33.60 19.48
C PRO A 286 25.86 33.31 19.68
N VAL A 287 25.14 34.30 20.21
CA VAL A 287 23.69 34.26 20.38
C VAL A 287 23.00 34.94 19.19
N PRO A 288 22.16 34.23 18.42
CA PRO A 288 21.45 34.84 17.30
C PRO A 288 20.50 35.96 17.74
N ASP A 289 20.30 36.95 16.87
CA ASP A 289 19.41 38.07 17.16
C ASP A 289 17.96 37.62 17.46
N GLY A 290 17.39 38.24 18.50
CA GLY A 290 16.03 37.98 18.97
C GLY A 290 15.86 36.68 19.78
N THR A 291 16.96 36.02 20.17
CA THR A 291 16.90 34.84 21.04
C THR A 291 16.39 35.21 22.42
N THR A 292 15.41 34.45 22.91
CA THR A 292 14.81 34.60 24.25
C THR A 292 14.67 33.26 24.98
N HIS A 293 14.90 32.13 24.29
CA HIS A 293 14.70 30.78 24.83
C HIS A 293 15.75 29.81 24.31
N ILE A 294 15.97 28.73 25.06
CA ILE A 294 16.58 27.49 24.55
C ILE A 294 15.47 26.45 24.39
N LEU A 295 15.43 25.80 23.23
CA LEU A 295 14.42 24.82 22.85
C LEU A 295 15.06 23.44 22.76
N VAL A 296 14.38 22.42 23.28
CA VAL A 296 14.84 21.02 23.23
C VAL A 296 13.78 20.14 22.60
N PHE A 297 14.16 19.46 21.52
CA PHE A 297 13.32 18.51 20.80
C PHE A 297 13.85 17.09 20.99
N ALA A 298 12.94 16.12 21.08
CA ALA A 298 13.29 14.72 20.95
C ALA A 298 13.56 14.41 19.47
N ASN A 299 14.47 13.49 19.17
CA ASN A 299 14.76 13.10 17.81
C ASN A 299 14.92 11.59 17.70
N SER A 300 14.35 11.06 16.62
CA SER A 300 14.50 9.68 16.17
C SER A 300 15.38 9.68 14.92
N PRO A 301 16.30 8.71 14.78
CA PRO A 301 17.19 8.67 13.62
C PRO A 301 16.42 8.30 12.33
N ALA A 302 15.33 7.53 12.44
CA ALA A 302 14.54 7.10 11.30
C ALA A 302 13.43 8.10 10.91
N LEU A 303 12.83 8.78 11.90
CA LEU A 303 11.60 9.58 11.70
C LEU A 303 11.81 11.09 11.90
N GLY A 304 13.02 11.47 12.33
CA GLY A 304 13.40 12.86 12.52
C GLY A 304 12.95 13.43 13.86
N GLU A 305 12.88 14.75 13.89
CA GLU A 305 12.63 15.55 15.09
C GLU A 305 11.14 15.55 15.45
N SER A 306 10.87 15.56 16.77
CA SER A 306 9.53 15.69 17.35
C SER A 306 8.85 16.99 16.93
N ASP A 307 7.52 16.96 16.92
CA ASP A 307 6.74 18.16 16.59
C ASP A 307 6.60 19.09 17.80
N PHE A 308 6.77 18.55 19.01
CA PHE A 308 6.71 19.28 20.28
C PHE A 308 8.09 19.37 20.94
N CYS A 309 8.31 20.45 21.69
CA CYS A 309 9.53 20.71 22.44
C CYS A 309 9.23 21.17 23.87
N VAL A 310 10.28 21.21 24.69
CA VAL A 310 10.31 21.97 25.94
C VAL A 310 11.25 23.16 25.79
N SER A 311 10.95 24.26 26.48
CA SER A 311 11.72 25.49 26.41
C SER A 311 12.05 26.04 27.78
N ALA A 312 13.22 26.65 27.90
CA ALA A 312 13.59 27.48 29.04
C ALA A 312 13.81 28.92 28.57
N PRO A 313 13.38 29.92 29.35
CA PRO A 313 13.74 31.30 29.08
C PRO A 313 15.26 31.45 29.16
N PHE A 314 15.80 32.28 28.29
CA PHE A 314 17.21 32.61 28.21
C PHE A 314 17.34 34.12 28.04
N GLN A 315 18.29 34.72 28.75
CA GLN A 315 18.56 36.14 28.70
C GLN A 315 20.08 36.37 28.73
N ASP A 316 20.56 37.12 27.75
CA ASP A 316 21.91 37.69 27.73
C ASP A 316 21.95 38.88 28.71
N ASP A 317 22.93 38.88 29.60
CA ASP A 317 23.04 39.78 30.74
C ASP A 317 23.13 41.27 30.34
N GLN A 318 23.57 41.59 29.12
CA GLN A 318 23.68 42.99 28.65
C GLN A 318 22.49 43.47 27.79
N GLN A 319 21.54 42.61 27.38
CA GLN A 319 20.30 43.11 26.75
C GLN A 319 19.40 43.91 27.71
N LYS A 320 19.66 43.85 29.02
CA LYS A 320 18.98 44.69 30.01
C LYS A 320 19.36 46.17 29.91
N SER A 321 20.61 46.48 29.55
CA SER A 321 21.14 47.86 29.65
C SER A 321 20.72 48.76 28.48
N GLU A 322 20.32 48.22 27.33
CA GLU A 322 19.83 49.02 26.18
C GLU A 322 18.35 49.42 26.26
N LYS A 323 17.53 48.83 27.13
CA LYS A 323 16.11 49.19 27.28
C LYS A 323 15.82 50.21 28.38
N GLU A 324 16.82 50.59 29.17
CA GLU A 324 16.69 51.57 30.28
C GLU A 324 17.33 52.94 29.98
N LEU A 325 17.65 53.24 28.71
CA LEU A 325 18.18 54.53 28.24
C LEU A 325 17.26 55.24 27.25
#